data_AF-A0A9E1Y3D5-F1
#
_entry.id   AF-A0A9E1Y3D5-F1
#
_cell.length_a   1.000
_cell.length_b   1.000
_cell.length_c   1.000
_cell.angle_alpha   90.00
_cell.angle_beta   90.00
_cell.angle_gamma   90.00
#
_symmetry.space_group_name_H-M   'P 1'
#
loop_
_entity.id
_entity.type
_entity.pdbx_description
1 polymer ?
#
loop_
_entity_poly.entity_id
_entity_poly.type
_entity_poly.pdbx_seq_one_letter_code
_entity_poly.pdbx_strand_id
1 'polypeptide(L)'
;MIPKIGFLIVMMSGVGSTPALAEHHSAFDKMKQMVGTWEGKLTRMTGEVVDTRSEFRLISGGNTMVETLIEDGVEMLTTYTEHEGDLVVKHYCALGTEPEFRVASESEDQVALKLIPDSGYHAEHHSFVAAMTYNLGAAAEGSVSVDSIIMNAGATEGGTAVIRRVQ
;
A
#
# COMPACT_ATOMS: atom_id res chain seq x y z
N MET A 1 49.13 31.72 55.31
CA MET A 1 49.74 31.33 54.02
C MET A 1 49.39 29.87 53.77
N ILE A 2 48.62 29.61 52.72
CA ILE A 2 47.99 28.31 52.39
C ILE A 2 48.66 27.75 51.13
N PRO A 3 49.11 26.48 51.07
CA PRO A 3 49.46 25.86 49.79
C PRO A 3 48.23 25.19 49.17
N LYS A 4 48.12 25.41 47.85
CA LYS A 4 47.00 25.07 46.97
C LYS A 4 46.97 23.56 46.67
N ILE A 5 45.82 22.93 46.86
CA ILE A 5 45.50 21.61 46.31
C ILE A 5 44.87 21.84 44.92
N GLY A 6 45.55 21.40 43.87
CA GLY A 6 45.03 21.41 42.51
C GLY A 6 44.02 20.27 42.33
N PHE A 7 42.78 20.63 41.97
CA PHE A 7 41.73 19.66 41.64
C PHE A 7 41.82 19.35 40.14
N LEU A 8 42.09 18.08 39.81
CA LEU A 8 42.10 17.58 38.44
C LEU A 8 40.65 17.37 37.98
N ILE A 9 40.19 18.15 37.00
CA ILE A 9 38.89 17.94 36.33
C ILE A 9 39.09 16.88 35.25
N VAL A 10 38.48 15.70 35.44
CA VAL A 10 38.32 14.69 34.38
C VAL A 10 37.04 15.03 33.61
N MET A 11 37.17 15.50 32.37
CA MET A 11 36.05 15.61 31.45
C MET A 11 35.78 14.24 30.81
N MET A 12 34.69 13.59 31.20
CA MET A 12 34.14 12.43 30.51
C MET A 12 33.37 12.91 29.28
N SER A 13 33.97 12.74 28.10
CA SER A 13 33.32 12.89 26.80
C SER A 13 32.38 11.70 26.55
N GLY A 14 31.09 11.90 26.83
CA GLY A 14 30.04 10.98 26.40
C GLY A 14 29.78 11.13 24.91
N VAL A 15 30.17 10.14 24.11
CA VAL A 15 29.70 10.01 22.72
C VAL A 15 28.27 9.47 22.79
N GLY A 16 27.30 10.37 22.65
CA GLY A 16 25.89 9.98 22.50
C GLY A 16 25.66 9.46 21.10
N SER A 17 25.65 8.14 20.93
CA SER A 17 25.06 7.52 19.75
C SER A 17 23.54 7.58 19.89
N THR A 18 22.91 8.60 19.30
CA THR A 18 21.46 8.61 19.14
C THR A 18 21.09 7.52 18.13
N PRO A 19 20.30 6.49 18.50
CA PRO A 19 19.75 5.60 17.50
C PRO A 19 18.86 6.42 16.57
N ALA A 20 19.06 6.28 15.26
CA ALA A 20 18.09 6.77 14.29
C ALA A 20 16.78 6.04 14.57
N LEU A 21 15.77 6.78 15.03
CA LEU A 21 14.40 6.28 15.04
C LEU A 21 14.04 6.07 13.58
N ALA A 22 13.92 4.81 13.14
CA ALA A 22 13.25 4.52 11.89
C ALA A 22 11.84 5.10 12.01
N GLU A 23 11.51 6.09 11.19
CA GLU A 23 10.17 6.65 11.15
C GLU A 23 9.23 5.54 10.69
N HIS A 24 8.49 4.95 11.62
CA HIS A 24 7.48 3.95 11.31
C HIS A 24 6.29 4.69 10.68
N HIS A 25 6.29 4.81 9.36
CA HIS A 25 5.15 5.32 8.60
C HIS A 25 4.00 4.32 8.65
N SER A 26 2.77 4.80 8.83
CA SER A 26 1.58 3.93 8.73
C SER A 26 1.43 3.39 7.30
N ALA A 27 0.69 2.30 7.14
CA ALA A 27 0.39 1.76 5.81
C ALA A 27 -0.30 2.80 4.91
N PHE A 28 -1.12 3.69 5.48
CA PHE A 28 -1.73 4.78 4.71
C PHE A 28 -0.68 5.78 4.22
N ASP A 29 0.28 6.15 5.07
CA ASP A 29 1.41 7.02 4.66
C ASP A 29 2.24 6.38 3.54
N LYS A 30 2.47 5.07 3.58
CA LYS A 30 3.14 4.38 2.47
C LYS A 30 2.33 4.41 1.19
N MET A 31 1.02 4.18 1.28
CA MET A 31 0.12 4.23 0.13
C MET A 31 0.07 5.63 -0.52
N LYS A 32 0.33 6.72 0.22
CA LYS A 32 0.40 8.09 -0.35
C LYS A 32 1.50 8.23 -1.41
N GLN A 33 2.50 7.35 -1.48
CA GLN A 33 3.47 7.31 -2.58
C GLN A 33 2.81 7.06 -3.94
N MET A 34 1.63 6.44 -3.96
CA MET A 34 0.86 6.17 -5.16
C MET A 34 0.17 7.41 -5.73
N VAL A 35 0.05 8.52 -5.00
CA VAL A 35 -0.62 9.74 -5.49
C VAL A 35 -0.05 10.15 -6.84
N GLY A 36 -0.93 10.35 -7.81
CA GLY A 36 -0.59 10.61 -9.21
C GLY A 36 -1.20 9.61 -10.17
N THR A 37 -0.81 9.71 -11.44
CA THR A 37 -1.31 8.86 -12.52
C THR A 37 -0.27 7.79 -12.88
N TRP A 38 -0.74 6.58 -13.13
CA TRP A 38 0.08 5.43 -13.48
C TRP A 38 -0.54 4.67 -14.65
N GLU A 39 0.31 4.17 -15.55
CA GLU A 39 -0.10 3.36 -16.69
C GLU A 39 0.80 2.13 -16.82
N GLY A 40 0.24 1.03 -17.31
CA GLY A 40 1.00 -0.20 -17.49
C GLY A 40 0.18 -1.35 -18.01
N LYS A 41 0.66 -2.55 -17.71
CA LYS A 41 0.06 -3.80 -18.16
C LYS A 41 -0.22 -4.71 -16.97
N LEU A 42 -1.40 -5.31 -16.94
CA LEU A 42 -1.74 -6.44 -16.07
C LEU A 42 -1.51 -7.73 -16.84
N THR A 43 -0.70 -8.63 -16.28
CA THR A 43 -0.55 -10.01 -16.77
C THR A 43 -1.34 -10.93 -15.85
N ARG A 44 -2.41 -11.54 -16.38
CA ARG A 44 -3.25 -12.51 -15.65
C ARG A 44 -2.54 -13.87 -15.60
N MET A 45 -2.90 -14.71 -14.63
CA MET A 45 -2.36 -16.07 -14.52
C MET A 45 -2.62 -16.93 -15.77
N THR A 46 -3.64 -16.59 -16.56
CA THR A 46 -3.94 -17.22 -17.85
C THR A 46 -2.92 -16.90 -18.95
N GLY A 47 -2.03 -15.93 -18.72
CA GLY A 47 -1.10 -15.39 -19.70
C GLY A 47 -1.68 -14.23 -20.53
N GLU A 48 -2.95 -13.88 -20.34
CA GLU A 48 -3.55 -12.70 -20.95
C GLU A 48 -2.91 -11.42 -20.41
N VAL A 49 -2.68 -10.45 -21.30
CA VAL A 49 -2.09 -9.15 -20.96
C VAL A 49 -3.05 -8.04 -21.40
N VAL A 50 -3.49 -7.23 -20.45
CA VAL A 50 -4.41 -6.10 -20.69
C VAL A 50 -3.78 -4.78 -20.25
N ASP A 51 -4.25 -3.68 -20.86
CA ASP A 51 -3.90 -2.32 -20.43
C ASP A 51 -4.55 -1.99 -19.09
N THR A 52 -3.80 -1.29 -18.24
CA THR A 52 -4.31 -0.77 -16.98
C THR A 52 -3.81 0.64 -16.72
N ARG A 53 -4.67 1.48 -16.16
CA ARG A 53 -4.37 2.85 -15.76
C ARG A 53 -5.02 3.15 -14.41
N SER A 54 -4.25 3.67 -13.47
CA SER A 54 -4.75 4.12 -12.16
C SER A 54 -4.45 5.60 -11.95
N GLU A 55 -5.43 6.34 -11.45
CA GLU A 55 -5.24 7.70 -10.94
C GLU A 55 -5.55 7.75 -9.44
N PHE A 56 -4.54 8.06 -8.64
CA PHE A 56 -4.67 8.20 -7.20
C PHE A 56 -4.69 9.67 -6.80
N ARG A 57 -5.71 10.08 -6.03
CA ARG A 57 -5.85 11.45 -5.52
C ARG A 57 -6.19 11.46 -4.04
N LEU A 58 -5.63 12.43 -3.33
CA LEU A 58 -6.06 12.75 -1.97
C LEU A 58 -7.33 13.60 -2.01
N ILE A 59 -8.30 13.24 -1.17
CA ILE A 59 -9.54 13.96 -0.93
C ILE A 59 -9.75 14.16 0.57
N SER A 60 -10.86 14.80 0.98
CA SER A 60 -11.24 14.94 2.39
C SER A 60 -10.13 15.55 3.27
N GLY A 61 -9.39 16.53 2.73
CA GLY A 61 -8.28 17.17 3.44
C GLY A 61 -7.03 16.30 3.61
N GLY A 62 -6.91 15.20 2.87
CA GLY A 62 -5.78 14.27 2.94
C GLY A 62 -6.03 13.00 3.75
N ASN A 63 -7.23 12.85 4.33
CA ASN A 63 -7.59 11.69 5.17
C ASN A 63 -8.03 10.45 4.36
N THR A 64 -8.35 10.64 3.08
CA THR A 64 -8.76 9.55 2.18
C THR A 64 -8.04 9.73 0.85
N MET A 65 -7.51 8.63 0.32
CA MET A 65 -7.05 8.54 -1.05
C MET A 65 -8.10 7.77 -1.87
N VAL A 66 -8.37 8.23 -3.08
CA VAL A 66 -9.22 7.52 -4.06
C VAL A 66 -8.37 7.13 -5.26
N GLU A 67 -8.50 5.89 -5.69
CA GLU A 67 -8.03 5.37 -6.97
C GLU A 67 -9.21 5.30 -7.94
N THR A 68 -9.04 5.86 -9.13
CA THR A 68 -9.84 5.49 -10.30
C THR A 68 -8.99 4.55 -11.15
N LEU A 69 -9.39 3.28 -11.25
CA LEU A 69 -8.70 2.22 -11.97
C LEU A 69 -9.48 1.91 -13.25
N ILE A 70 -8.80 1.94 -14.39
CA ILE A 70 -9.30 1.43 -15.66
C ILE A 70 -8.50 0.17 -15.99
N GLU A 71 -9.17 -0.97 -16.06
CA GLU A 71 -8.58 -2.24 -16.48
C GLU A 71 -9.38 -2.76 -17.68
N ASP A 72 -8.70 -3.01 -18.80
CA ASP A 72 -9.34 -3.51 -20.03
C ASP A 72 -10.56 -2.65 -20.47
N GLY A 73 -10.44 -1.33 -20.29
CA GLY A 73 -11.50 -0.36 -20.62
C GLY A 73 -12.65 -0.28 -19.61
N VAL A 74 -12.61 -1.04 -18.52
CA VAL A 74 -13.63 -1.05 -17.47
C VAL A 74 -13.15 -0.24 -16.27
N GLU A 75 -13.96 0.74 -15.84
CA GLU A 75 -13.66 1.59 -14.69
C GLU A 75 -14.10 0.92 -13.37
N MET A 76 -13.24 1.03 -12.37
CA MET A 76 -13.43 0.63 -10.99
C MET A 76 -12.92 1.75 -10.06
N LEU A 77 -13.32 1.70 -8.80
CA LEU A 77 -12.93 2.71 -7.82
C LEU A 77 -12.43 2.03 -6.55
N THR A 78 -11.35 2.54 -5.96
CA THR A 78 -10.86 2.06 -4.66
C THR A 78 -10.67 3.25 -3.72
N THR A 79 -11.12 3.14 -2.48
CA THR A 79 -10.86 4.14 -1.42
C THR A 79 -9.90 3.58 -0.40
N TYR A 80 -8.95 4.39 0.06
CA TYR A 80 -7.98 4.09 1.10
C TYR A 80 -8.14 5.15 2.19
N THR A 81 -8.51 4.75 3.40
CA THR A 81 -8.74 5.68 4.51
C THR A 81 -8.03 5.17 5.75
N GLU A 82 -7.38 6.07 6.48
CA GLU A 82 -6.87 5.76 7.82
C GLU A 82 -8.00 5.93 8.84
N HIS A 83 -8.29 4.87 9.58
CA HIS A 83 -9.29 4.85 10.63
C HIS A 83 -8.67 4.26 11.90
N GLU A 84 -8.54 5.08 12.95
CA GLU A 84 -7.94 4.66 14.23
C GLU A 84 -6.53 4.07 14.12
N GLY A 85 -5.76 4.50 13.10
CA GLY A 85 -4.41 4.02 12.82
C GLY A 85 -4.35 2.80 11.87
N ASP A 86 -5.50 2.23 11.53
CA ASP A 86 -5.61 1.14 10.55
C ASP A 86 -5.91 1.68 9.16
N LEU A 87 -5.26 1.10 8.15
CA LEU A 87 -5.62 1.32 6.76
C LEU A 87 -6.85 0.47 6.39
N VAL A 88 -7.95 1.18 6.09
CA VAL A 88 -9.21 0.63 5.59
C VAL A 88 -9.29 0.87 4.09
N VAL A 89 -9.38 -0.22 3.32
CA VAL A 89 -9.48 -0.15 1.86
C VAL A 89 -10.80 -0.75 1.41
N LYS A 90 -11.53 -0.04 0.54
CA LYS A 90 -12.77 -0.55 -0.07
C LYS A 90 -12.69 -0.43 -1.58
N HIS A 91 -12.91 -1.53 -2.28
CA HIS A 91 -12.82 -1.61 -3.74
C HIS A 91 -14.20 -1.83 -4.33
N TYR A 92 -14.62 -0.96 -5.25
CA TYR A 92 -15.89 -1.02 -5.98
C TYR A 92 -15.61 -1.64 -7.35
N CYS A 93 -15.86 -2.95 -7.43
CA CYS A 93 -15.47 -3.77 -8.56
C CYS A 93 -16.53 -3.76 -9.67
N ALA A 94 -16.10 -3.92 -10.92
CA ALA A 94 -16.98 -4.11 -12.06
C ALA A 94 -17.87 -5.37 -11.96
N LEU A 95 -17.48 -6.32 -11.11
CA LEU A 95 -18.25 -7.53 -10.80
C LEU A 95 -19.50 -7.25 -9.92
N GLY A 96 -19.73 -6.00 -9.51
CA GLY A 96 -20.82 -5.62 -8.62
C GLY A 96 -20.57 -5.97 -7.15
N THR A 97 -19.32 -6.23 -6.78
CA THR A 97 -18.87 -6.47 -5.40
C THR A 97 -18.11 -5.27 -4.85
N GLU A 98 -18.14 -5.14 -3.53
CA GLU A 98 -17.53 -4.05 -2.79
C GLU A 98 -16.62 -4.53 -1.65
N PRO A 99 -15.62 -5.39 -1.92
CA PRO A 99 -14.78 -5.95 -0.86
C PRO A 99 -14.06 -4.87 -0.04
N GLU A 100 -14.06 -5.10 1.27
CA GLU A 100 -13.29 -4.33 2.24
C GLU A 100 -12.05 -5.12 2.69
N PHE A 101 -10.90 -4.45 2.73
CA PHE A 101 -9.61 -5.02 3.07
C PHE A 101 -9.01 -4.35 4.31
N ARG A 102 -8.14 -5.11 4.97
CA ARG A 102 -7.21 -4.65 6.01
C ARG A 102 -5.79 -5.05 5.63
N VAL A 103 -4.81 -4.41 6.27
CA VAL A 103 -3.40 -4.75 6.12
C VAL A 103 -3.16 -6.16 6.66
N ALA A 104 -2.69 -7.05 5.80
CA ALA A 104 -2.28 -8.40 6.17
C ALA A 104 -0.80 -8.44 6.59
N SER A 105 0.05 -7.66 5.92
CA SER A 105 1.45 -7.47 6.26
C SER A 105 1.98 -6.19 5.64
N GLU A 106 3.07 -5.68 6.20
CA GLU A 106 3.70 -4.44 5.78
C GLU A 106 5.21 -4.52 5.98
N SER A 107 5.97 -3.97 5.04
CA SER A 107 7.41 -3.72 5.15
C SER A 107 7.73 -2.33 4.61
N GLU A 108 8.99 -1.92 4.57
CA GLU A 108 9.41 -0.65 3.95
C GLU A 108 8.92 -0.54 2.50
N ASP A 109 9.04 -1.63 1.75
CA ASP A 109 8.80 -1.69 0.30
C ASP A 109 7.49 -2.37 -0.08
N GLN A 110 6.61 -2.69 0.88
CA GLN A 110 5.39 -3.45 0.59
C GLN A 110 4.23 -3.12 1.52
N VAL A 111 3.03 -3.07 0.94
CA VAL A 111 1.76 -3.11 1.68
C VAL A 111 0.90 -4.24 1.10
N ALA A 112 0.64 -5.27 1.89
CA ALA A 112 -0.25 -6.36 1.51
C ALA A 112 -1.62 -6.20 2.18
N LEU A 113 -2.68 -6.29 1.38
CA LEU A 113 -4.07 -6.15 1.77
C LEU A 113 -4.79 -7.49 1.60
N LYS A 114 -5.65 -7.83 2.57
CA LYS A 114 -6.49 -9.02 2.51
C LYS A 114 -7.92 -8.67 2.92
N LEU A 115 -8.87 -9.32 2.26
CA LEU A 115 -10.29 -9.23 2.57
C LEU A 115 -10.54 -9.48 4.05
N ILE A 116 -11.43 -8.71 4.67
CA ILE A 116 -11.81 -8.93 6.07
C ILE A 116 -12.52 -10.29 6.26
N PRO A 117 -12.36 -10.95 7.43
CA PRO A 117 -12.99 -12.24 7.70
C PRO A 117 -14.52 -12.22 7.58
N ASP A 118 -15.17 -11.15 8.06
CA ASP A 118 -16.64 -11.04 8.13
C ASP A 118 -17.25 -10.28 6.93
N SER A 119 -16.62 -10.41 5.76
CA SER A 119 -17.04 -9.70 4.54
C SER A 119 -18.37 -10.17 3.95
N GLY A 120 -18.83 -11.37 4.32
CA GLY A 120 -19.98 -12.05 3.68
C GLY A 120 -19.70 -12.61 2.28
N TYR A 121 -18.46 -12.51 1.78
CA TYR A 121 -18.07 -13.10 0.52
C TYR A 121 -17.63 -14.56 0.68
N HIS A 122 -18.10 -15.42 -0.22
CA HIS A 122 -17.86 -16.86 -0.23
C HIS A 122 -17.38 -17.25 -1.62
N ALA A 123 -16.19 -17.86 -1.72
CA ALA A 123 -15.54 -18.11 -3.01
C ALA A 123 -16.39 -19.00 -3.93
N GLU A 124 -17.23 -19.87 -3.36
CA GLU A 124 -18.10 -20.80 -4.07
C GLU A 124 -19.31 -20.11 -4.74
N HIS A 125 -19.63 -18.89 -4.32
CA HIS A 125 -20.88 -18.21 -4.70
C HIS A 125 -20.68 -16.80 -5.23
N HIS A 126 -19.56 -16.16 -4.89
CA HIS A 126 -19.30 -14.77 -5.22
C HIS A 126 -17.99 -14.63 -5.99
N SER A 127 -17.95 -13.66 -6.90
CA SER A 127 -16.73 -13.25 -7.58
C SER A 127 -16.24 -11.91 -7.02
N PHE A 128 -15.05 -11.90 -6.41
CA PHE A 128 -14.52 -10.75 -5.67
C PHE A 128 -13.00 -10.77 -5.62
N VAL A 129 -12.41 -9.59 -5.51
CA VAL A 129 -10.98 -9.44 -5.20
C VAL A 129 -10.77 -9.85 -3.73
N ALA A 130 -9.87 -10.79 -3.49
CA ALA A 130 -9.60 -11.38 -2.18
C ALA A 130 -8.34 -10.80 -1.52
N ALA A 131 -7.36 -10.37 -2.31
CA ALA A 131 -6.14 -9.74 -1.83
C ALA A 131 -5.50 -8.85 -2.90
N MET A 132 -4.77 -7.84 -2.44
CA MET A 132 -3.92 -6.97 -3.26
C MET A 132 -2.59 -6.74 -2.55
N THR A 133 -1.46 -6.80 -3.26
CA THR A 133 -0.14 -6.52 -2.69
C THR A 133 0.54 -5.45 -3.52
N TYR A 134 0.79 -4.30 -2.90
CA TYR A 134 1.56 -3.21 -3.51
C TYR A 134 3.03 -3.39 -3.19
N ASN A 135 3.85 -3.60 -4.22
CA ASN A 135 5.30 -3.67 -4.12
C ASN A 135 5.89 -2.31 -4.52
N LEU A 136 6.30 -1.55 -3.51
CA LEU A 136 6.64 -0.12 -3.55
C LEU A 136 8.15 0.16 -3.63
N GLY A 137 9.02 -0.85 -3.59
CA GLY A 137 10.48 -0.64 -3.55
C GLY A 137 11.07 0.17 -4.71
N ALA A 138 10.37 0.27 -5.84
CA ALA A 138 10.75 1.11 -6.99
C ALA A 138 9.80 2.32 -7.20
N ALA A 139 8.91 2.62 -6.25
CA ALA A 139 7.91 3.67 -6.39
C ALA A 139 8.53 5.06 -6.56
N ALA A 140 9.65 5.31 -5.87
CA ALA A 140 10.44 6.54 -6.00
C ALA A 140 11.08 6.67 -7.40
N GLU A 141 11.38 5.55 -8.06
CA GLU A 141 11.86 5.49 -9.45
C GLU A 141 10.71 5.54 -10.47
N GLY A 142 9.47 5.66 -9.99
CA GLY A 142 8.27 5.76 -10.83
C GLY A 142 7.79 4.41 -11.37
N SER A 143 8.10 3.29 -10.70
CA SER A 143 7.62 1.95 -11.07
C SER A 143 7.03 1.21 -9.87
N VAL A 144 5.86 0.60 -10.02
CA VAL A 144 5.20 -0.19 -8.97
C VAL A 144 4.67 -1.48 -9.57
N SER A 145 4.74 -2.57 -8.80
CA SER A 145 4.09 -3.83 -9.13
C SER A 145 2.96 -4.09 -8.15
N VAL A 146 1.77 -4.42 -8.65
CA VAL A 146 0.59 -4.74 -7.86
C VAL A 146 0.14 -6.16 -8.17
N ASP A 147 0.21 -7.04 -7.19
CA ASP A 147 -0.32 -8.39 -7.31
C ASP A 147 -1.76 -8.43 -6.82
N SER A 148 -2.62 -9.18 -7.50
CA SER A 148 -4.03 -9.36 -7.12
C SER A 148 -4.40 -10.83 -7.08
N ILE A 149 -5.27 -11.19 -6.13
CA ILE A 149 -5.92 -12.50 -6.07
C ILE A 149 -7.41 -12.27 -6.18
N ILE A 150 -8.05 -12.99 -7.10
CA ILE A 150 -9.49 -12.91 -7.37
C ILE A 150 -10.08 -14.28 -7.11
N MET A 151 -11.17 -14.33 -6.36
CA MET A 151 -12.03 -15.52 -6.31
C MET A 151 -13.09 -15.33 -7.38
N ASN A 152 -13.23 -16.28 -8.30
CA ASN A 152 -14.19 -16.23 -9.39
C ASN A 152 -14.91 -17.57 -9.51
N ALA A 153 -16.17 -17.62 -9.04
CA ALA A 153 -17.01 -18.81 -9.09
C ALA A 153 -16.31 -20.12 -8.63
N GLY A 154 -15.58 -20.05 -7.50
CA GLY A 154 -14.86 -21.16 -6.90
C GLY A 154 -13.44 -21.38 -7.43
N ALA A 155 -13.03 -20.68 -8.48
CA ALA A 155 -11.66 -20.67 -8.97
C ALA A 155 -10.85 -19.52 -8.36
N THR A 156 -9.57 -19.78 -8.10
CA THR A 156 -8.60 -18.73 -7.75
C THR A 156 -7.94 -18.24 -9.02
N GLU A 157 -8.11 -16.96 -9.29
CA GLU A 157 -7.47 -16.22 -10.36
C GLU A 157 -6.58 -15.11 -9.79
N GLY A 158 -5.96 -14.34 -10.66
CA GLY A 158 -5.20 -13.16 -10.29
C GLY A 158 -4.25 -12.73 -11.39
N GLY A 159 -3.36 -11.83 -11.03
CA GLY A 159 -2.35 -11.32 -11.94
C GLY A 159 -1.48 -10.26 -11.29
N THR A 160 -0.46 -9.86 -12.04
CA THR A 160 0.49 -8.84 -11.65
C THR A 160 0.41 -7.68 -12.61
N ALA A 161 0.07 -6.50 -12.10
CA ALA A 161 0.14 -5.24 -12.82
C ALA A 161 1.50 -4.59 -12.59
N VAL A 162 2.23 -4.28 -13.67
CA VAL A 162 3.43 -3.45 -13.60
C VAL A 162 3.10 -2.09 -14.21
N ILE A 163 3.08 -1.07 -13.36
CA ILE A 163 2.66 0.28 -13.71
C ILE A 163 3.80 1.28 -13.52
N ARG A 164 3.81 2.29 -14.39
CA ARG A 164 4.78 3.39 -14.37
C ARG A 164 4.08 4.73 -14.24
N ARG A 165 4.70 5.63 -13.49
CA ARG A 165 4.17 6.97 -13.27
C ARG A 165 4.15 7.74 -14.60
N VAL A 166 3.03 8.36 -14.90
CA VAL A 166 2.88 9.28 -16.03
C VAL A 166 3.37 10.65 -15.56
N GLN A 167 4.27 11.28 -16.34
CA GLN A 167 4.81 12.62 -16.07
C GLN A 167 3.76 13.71 -16.26
#